data_AF-A0A7Y2DDU8-F1
#
_entry.id   AF-A0A7Y2DDU8-F1
#
_cell.length_a   1.000
_cell.length_b   1.000
_cell.length_c   1.000
_cell.angle_alpha   90.00
_cell.angle_beta   90.00
_cell.angle_gamma   90.00
#
_symmetry.space_group_name_H-M   'P 1'
#
loop_
_entity.id
_entity.type
_entity.pdbx_description
1 polymer ?
#
loop_
_entity_poly.entity_id
_entity_poly.type
_entity_poly.pdbx_seq_one_letter_code
_entity_poly.pdbx_strand_id
1 'polypeptide(L)'
;MNSRLVLAVSAAILCTTGCGDDGPPTLDYPVSISNTGAELEGHTPAGFAGSGTGLLAGDNLDADFPDGEGVQFFVSFELPAGLEAGPTVLRSEALDEVGDPFEDLGALRAHPMFFDEFAPELYDQRPDGEGIACERADATTIECDVTPMLTNAVVKNRTHVQFRLRFDTPGDGDGEPDLARFFLTDPTTNEPGIFNLIVEAPSPAPVDGS
;
A
#
# COMPACT_ATOMS: atom_id res chain seq x y z
N MET A 1 6.13 -17.10 -58.28
CA MET A 1 5.68 -18.00 -57.20
C MET A 1 5.21 -17.15 -56.03
N ASN A 2 3.88 -17.14 -55.88
CA ASN A 2 2.98 -16.68 -54.82
C ASN A 2 3.48 -15.70 -53.75
N SER A 3 3.11 -14.44 -53.96
CA SER A 3 2.83 -13.45 -52.92
C SER A 3 1.53 -13.84 -52.20
N ARG A 4 1.54 -13.93 -50.86
CA ARG A 4 0.34 -14.04 -50.03
C ARG A 4 0.21 -12.77 -49.20
N LEU A 5 -0.58 -11.85 -49.75
CA LEU A 5 -1.16 -10.70 -49.07
C LEU A 5 -2.26 -11.24 -48.13
N VAL A 6 -2.08 -11.13 -46.82
CA VAL A 6 -3.13 -11.43 -45.84
C VAL A 6 -3.98 -10.16 -45.69
N LEU A 7 -5.16 -10.18 -46.32
CA LEU A 7 -6.23 -9.22 -46.03
C LEU A 7 -6.75 -9.52 -44.61
N ALA A 8 -6.48 -8.63 -43.66
CA ALA A 8 -7.24 -8.58 -42.42
C ALA A 8 -8.60 -7.94 -42.75
N VAL A 9 -9.65 -8.75 -42.73
CA VAL A 9 -11.04 -8.29 -42.87
C VAL A 9 -11.40 -7.58 -41.57
N SER A 10 -11.53 -6.25 -41.63
CA SER A 10 -12.14 -5.46 -40.56
C SER A 10 -13.62 -5.86 -40.44
N ALA A 11 -13.97 -6.54 -39.34
CA ALA A 11 -15.34 -6.73 -38.94
C ALA A 11 -15.86 -5.43 -38.33
N ALA A 12 -16.51 -4.59 -39.14
CA ALA A 12 -17.35 -3.52 -38.64
C ALA A 12 -18.66 -4.15 -38.12
N ILE A 13 -18.78 -4.28 -36.79
CA ILE A 13 -20.05 -4.61 -36.15
C ILE A 13 -20.87 -3.32 -36.12
N LEU A 14 -21.83 -3.19 -37.04
CA LEU A 14 -22.90 -2.21 -36.92
C LEU A 14 -23.87 -2.69 -35.83
N CYS A 15 -23.81 -2.09 -34.65
CA CYS A 15 -24.85 -2.24 -33.63
C CYS A 15 -25.92 -1.17 -33.88
N THR A 16 -27.01 -1.56 -34.54
CA THR A 16 -28.24 -0.77 -34.57
C THR A 16 -29.06 -1.10 -33.31
N THR A 17 -29.51 -0.06 -32.60
CA THR A 17 -30.34 -0.04 -31.38
C THR A 17 -29.62 -0.32 -30.06
N GLY A 18 -29.32 0.76 -29.31
CA GLY A 18 -29.11 0.71 -27.86
C GLY A 18 -27.67 0.58 -27.36
N CYS A 19 -26.70 1.30 -27.93
CA CYS A 19 -25.48 1.60 -27.19
C CYS A 19 -25.81 2.69 -26.17
N GLY A 20 -26.12 2.30 -24.93
CA GLY A 20 -25.95 3.21 -23.81
C GLY A 20 -24.51 3.71 -23.89
N ASP A 21 -24.37 5.03 -23.91
CA ASP A 21 -23.10 5.70 -23.65
C ASP A 21 -22.83 5.52 -22.15
N ASP A 22 -22.63 4.27 -21.74
CA ASP A 22 -22.21 3.92 -20.40
C ASP A 22 -20.74 4.32 -20.39
N GLY A 23 -20.50 5.61 -20.09
CA GLY A 23 -19.17 6.11 -19.78
C GLY A 23 -18.47 5.19 -18.76
N PRO A 24 -17.15 5.33 -18.59
CA PRO A 24 -16.44 4.54 -17.59
C PRO A 24 -17.19 4.59 -16.25
N PRO A 25 -17.27 3.48 -15.50
CA PRO A 25 -18.05 3.42 -14.27
C PRO A 25 -17.63 4.59 -13.36
N THR A 26 -18.59 5.44 -13.01
CA THR A 26 -18.36 6.55 -12.08
C THR A 26 -18.31 6.00 -10.66
N LEU A 27 -17.21 6.26 -9.94
CA LEU A 27 -17.08 5.90 -8.53
C LEU A 27 -17.77 6.94 -7.64
N ASP A 28 -18.41 6.47 -6.56
CA ASP A 28 -18.93 7.32 -5.50
C ASP A 28 -17.82 7.58 -4.48
N TYR A 29 -17.42 8.85 -4.34
CA TYR A 29 -16.39 9.27 -3.39
C TYR A 29 -16.99 9.70 -2.03
N PRO A 30 -16.25 9.52 -0.91
CA PRO A 30 -14.93 8.92 -0.82
C PRO A 30 -14.95 7.41 -1.06
N VAL A 31 -13.91 6.90 -1.71
CA VAL A 31 -13.70 5.47 -1.93
C VAL A 31 -12.78 4.94 -0.84
N SER A 32 -13.23 3.92 -0.11
CA SER A 32 -12.39 3.20 0.85
C SER A 32 -11.97 1.86 0.25
N ILE A 33 -10.66 1.66 0.08
CA ILE A 33 -10.07 0.44 -0.49
C ILE A 33 -9.30 -0.26 0.62
N SER A 34 -9.74 -1.46 1.01
CA SER A 34 -9.04 -2.26 2.01
C SER A 34 -7.80 -2.94 1.43
N ASN A 35 -6.80 -3.20 2.28
CA ASN A 35 -5.65 -4.02 1.89
C ASN A 35 -6.09 -5.43 1.45
N THR A 36 -5.31 -6.06 0.59
CA THR A 36 -5.68 -7.32 -0.09
C THR A 36 -5.56 -8.56 0.78
N GLY A 37 -4.62 -8.58 1.73
CA GLY A 37 -4.32 -9.75 2.56
C GLY A 37 -3.25 -10.71 1.98
N ALA A 38 -3.06 -11.83 2.68
CA ALA A 38 -1.87 -12.68 2.83
C ALA A 38 -1.07 -13.22 1.61
N GLU A 39 -1.26 -12.78 0.36
CA GLU A 39 -0.43 -13.20 -0.78
C GLU A 39 0.68 -12.20 -1.15
N LEU A 40 0.43 -10.89 -1.01
CA LEU A 40 1.37 -9.82 -1.39
C LEU A 40 1.80 -8.95 -0.20
N GLU A 41 1.61 -9.48 1.00
CA GLU A 41 1.63 -8.70 2.23
C GLU A 41 2.14 -9.53 3.40
N GLY A 42 2.71 -8.86 4.38
CA GLY A 42 3.36 -9.49 5.52
C GLY A 42 4.57 -8.68 5.97
N HIS A 43 5.37 -9.24 6.86
CA HIS A 43 6.61 -8.62 7.32
C HIS A 43 7.85 -9.38 6.86
N THR A 44 8.91 -8.62 6.65
CA THR A 44 10.27 -9.12 6.43
C THR A 44 11.18 -8.53 7.49
N PRO A 45 11.93 -9.34 8.22
CA PRO A 45 12.95 -8.89 9.16
C PRO A 45 14.30 -8.67 8.46
N ALA A 46 15.14 -7.84 9.05
CA ALA A 46 16.51 -7.64 8.59
C ALA A 46 17.37 -8.86 8.89
N GLY A 47 18.44 -9.06 8.10
CA GLY A 47 19.51 -9.98 8.45
C GLY A 47 19.19 -11.48 8.31
N PHE A 48 17.95 -11.88 8.01
CA PHE A 48 17.62 -13.27 7.68
C PHE A 48 16.52 -13.41 6.62
N ALA A 49 16.58 -14.50 5.85
CA ALA A 49 15.65 -14.81 4.76
C ALA A 49 14.31 -15.37 5.28
N GLY A 50 13.63 -14.60 6.15
CA GLY A 50 12.34 -14.94 6.71
C GLY A 50 11.23 -14.04 6.20
N SER A 51 10.00 -14.53 6.26
CA SER A 51 8.80 -13.73 6.02
C SER A 51 7.67 -14.26 6.91
N GLY A 52 6.89 -13.35 7.48
CA GLY A 52 5.71 -13.70 8.26
C GLY A 52 4.47 -12.97 7.77
N THR A 53 3.30 -13.48 8.16
CA THR A 53 2.01 -12.98 7.68
C THR A 53 1.50 -11.77 8.46
N GLY A 54 1.91 -11.57 9.72
CA GLY A 54 1.46 -10.43 10.52
C GLY A 54 1.98 -9.08 9.99
N LEU A 55 1.23 -8.01 10.24
CA LEU A 55 1.61 -6.63 9.87
C LEU A 55 2.21 -5.92 11.08
N LEU A 56 3.54 -5.84 11.11
CA LEU A 56 4.26 -5.23 12.23
C LEU A 56 5.60 -4.64 11.79
N ALA A 57 5.98 -3.53 12.42
CA ALA A 57 7.28 -2.87 12.23
C ALA A 57 7.89 -2.53 13.59
N GLY A 58 9.21 -2.47 13.67
CA GLY A 58 9.91 -2.23 14.93
C GLY A 58 11.24 -2.99 15.01
N ASP A 59 11.68 -3.31 16.21
CA ASP A 59 12.83 -4.17 16.47
C ASP A 59 12.51 -5.30 17.47
N ASN A 60 13.52 -6.13 17.77
CA ASN A 60 13.48 -7.12 18.84
C ASN A 60 12.19 -7.99 18.82
N LEU A 61 11.84 -8.48 17.63
CA LEU A 61 10.60 -9.22 17.34
C LEU A 61 10.33 -10.38 18.32
N ASP A 62 11.40 -11.06 18.74
CA ASP A 62 11.42 -12.07 19.77
C ASP A 62 12.78 -12.10 20.47
N ALA A 63 12.92 -12.93 21.50
CA ALA A 63 14.14 -13.00 22.31
C ALA A 63 15.40 -13.50 21.55
N ASP A 64 15.23 -14.11 20.38
CA ASP A 64 16.32 -14.57 19.52
C ASP A 64 16.56 -13.61 18.33
N PHE A 65 15.78 -12.54 18.22
CA PHE A 65 15.93 -11.53 17.18
C PHE A 65 17.25 -10.77 17.36
N PRO A 66 18.03 -10.53 16.30
CA PRO A 66 19.29 -9.83 16.43
C PRO A 66 19.09 -8.39 16.93
N ASP A 67 19.82 -8.04 17.98
CA ASP A 67 19.79 -6.72 18.59
C ASP A 67 20.15 -5.61 17.58
N GLY A 68 19.36 -4.53 17.55
CA GLY A 68 19.50 -3.40 16.64
C GLY A 68 19.09 -3.66 15.18
N GLU A 69 18.59 -4.85 14.85
CA GLU A 69 17.96 -5.12 13.55
C GLU A 69 16.48 -4.75 13.59
N GLY A 70 15.91 -4.48 12.41
CA GLY A 70 14.51 -4.05 12.31
C GLY A 70 13.62 -5.02 11.54
N VAL A 71 12.32 -4.93 11.78
CA VAL A 71 11.27 -5.56 11.00
C VAL A 71 10.43 -4.48 10.32
N GLN A 72 10.05 -4.76 9.07
CA GLN A 72 9.20 -3.89 8.25
C GLN A 72 8.12 -4.73 7.58
N PHE A 73 6.99 -4.12 7.25
CA PHE A 73 5.88 -4.83 6.62
C PHE A 73 5.40 -4.16 5.34
N PHE A 74 4.63 -4.92 4.57
CA PHE A 74 4.15 -4.56 3.26
C PHE A 74 2.64 -4.75 3.17
N VAL A 75 1.97 -3.76 2.58
CA VAL A 75 0.52 -3.76 2.33
C VAL A 75 0.27 -3.44 0.87
N SER A 76 -0.74 -4.08 0.29
CA SER A 76 -1.08 -4.00 -1.13
C SER A 76 -2.57 -3.67 -1.28
N PHE A 77 -2.90 -2.91 -2.32
CA PHE A 77 -4.29 -2.49 -2.57
C PHE A 77 -4.61 -2.66 -4.04
N GLU A 78 -5.72 -3.33 -4.35
CA GLU A 78 -6.28 -3.39 -5.69
C GLU A 78 -7.04 -2.09 -5.99
N LEU A 79 -6.64 -1.40 -7.06
CA LEU A 79 -7.26 -0.14 -7.46
C LEU A 79 -8.51 -0.42 -8.32
N PRO A 80 -9.69 0.12 -7.96
CA PRO A 80 -10.88 -0.05 -8.78
C PRO A 80 -10.71 0.62 -10.15
N ALA A 81 -11.30 0.01 -11.18
CA ALA A 81 -11.34 0.60 -12.51
C ALA A 81 -12.07 1.95 -12.47
N GLY A 82 -11.53 2.95 -13.17
CA GLY A 82 -12.09 4.31 -13.18
C GLY A 82 -11.70 5.16 -11.96
N LEU A 83 -10.80 4.69 -11.09
CA LEU A 83 -10.26 5.50 -10.01
C LEU A 83 -9.50 6.71 -10.57
N GLU A 84 -9.89 7.89 -10.11
CA GLU A 84 -9.18 9.14 -10.36
C GLU A 84 -8.37 9.50 -9.10
N ALA A 85 -7.20 10.10 -9.30
CA ALA A 85 -6.35 10.48 -8.19
C ALA A 85 -6.88 11.74 -7.49
N GLY A 86 -7.28 11.60 -6.23
CA GLY A 86 -7.61 12.71 -5.32
C GLY A 86 -6.73 12.72 -4.08
N PRO A 87 -7.05 13.57 -3.08
CA PRO A 87 -6.48 13.45 -1.74
C PRO A 87 -6.63 12.02 -1.22
N THR A 88 -5.59 11.46 -0.59
CA THR A 88 -5.55 10.04 -0.23
C THR A 88 -4.81 9.82 1.06
N VAL A 89 -5.48 9.17 2.00
CA VAL A 89 -4.91 8.79 3.28
C VAL A 89 -4.81 7.26 3.36
N LEU A 90 -3.63 6.76 3.69
CA LEU A 90 -3.45 5.40 4.18
C LEU A 90 -3.74 5.42 5.67
N ARG A 91 -4.82 4.76 6.10
CA ARG A 91 -5.29 4.75 7.49
C ARG A 91 -5.37 3.34 8.05
N SER A 92 -4.97 3.19 9.31
CA SER A 92 -5.29 2.02 10.13
C SER A 92 -5.79 2.49 11.50
N GLU A 93 -6.82 1.84 12.02
CA GLU A 93 -7.36 2.05 13.38
C GLU A 93 -7.02 0.87 14.31
N ALA A 94 -6.09 0.02 13.88
CA ALA A 94 -5.77 -1.27 14.47
C ALA A 94 -4.37 -1.30 15.10
N LEU A 95 -3.80 -0.14 15.44
CA LEU A 95 -2.48 -0.05 16.06
C LEU A 95 -2.53 -0.57 17.50
N ASP A 96 -1.58 -1.43 17.80
CA ASP A 96 -1.25 -1.92 19.12
C ASP A 96 0.28 -1.85 19.30
N GLU A 97 0.71 -1.23 20.40
CA GLU A 97 2.11 -0.91 20.68
C GLU A 97 2.68 -1.85 21.74
N VAL A 98 3.91 -2.31 21.51
CA VAL A 98 4.77 -2.94 22.51
C VAL A 98 5.99 -2.06 22.65
N GLY A 99 6.37 -1.70 23.89
CA GLY A 99 7.42 -0.71 24.12
C GLY A 99 6.95 0.70 23.75
N ASP A 100 7.90 1.55 23.36
CA ASP A 100 7.71 2.95 22.99
C ASP A 100 8.24 3.23 21.55
N PRO A 101 7.80 2.46 20.52
CA PRO A 101 8.43 2.44 19.20
C PRO A 101 8.45 3.80 18.46
N PHE A 102 7.48 4.67 18.73
CA PHE A 102 7.44 6.00 18.12
C PHE A 102 8.35 7.02 18.81
N GLU A 103 8.75 6.76 20.06
CA GLU A 103 9.75 7.56 20.78
C GLU A 103 11.16 7.10 20.40
N ASP A 104 11.40 5.79 20.40
CA ASP A 104 12.73 5.21 20.26
C ASP A 104 13.16 5.02 18.80
N LEU A 105 12.24 4.59 17.92
CA LEU A 105 12.55 4.27 16.52
C LEU A 105 12.18 5.40 15.53
N GLY A 106 11.50 6.45 16.01
CA GLY A 106 11.10 7.62 15.24
C GLY A 106 9.77 7.46 14.50
N ALA A 107 9.62 8.10 13.33
CA ALA A 107 8.36 8.06 12.62
C ALA A 107 8.19 6.76 11.83
N LEU A 108 7.01 6.14 11.90
CA LEU A 108 6.63 5.11 10.95
C LEU A 108 6.43 5.76 9.57
N ARG A 109 7.04 5.20 8.53
CA ARG A 109 7.00 5.76 7.18
C ARG A 109 6.45 4.78 6.17
N ALA A 110 5.47 5.25 5.39
CA ALA A 110 4.98 4.55 4.20
C ALA A 110 5.86 4.91 3.00
N HIS A 111 6.51 3.91 2.41
CA HIS A 111 7.30 4.02 1.19
C HIS A 111 6.59 3.35 0.02
N PRO A 112 6.55 3.95 -1.19
CA PRO A 112 5.97 3.29 -2.35
C PRO A 112 6.86 2.13 -2.79
N MET A 113 6.25 0.97 -2.99
CA MET A 113 6.91 -0.24 -3.48
C MET A 113 6.30 -0.70 -4.79
N PHE A 114 7.03 -1.55 -5.49
CA PHE A 114 6.54 -2.29 -6.63
C PHE A 114 7.23 -3.64 -6.68
N PHE A 115 6.45 -4.72 -6.56
CA PHE A 115 6.93 -6.09 -6.64
C PHE A 115 5.79 -7.00 -7.09
N ASP A 116 6.14 -8.02 -7.88
CA ASP A 116 5.17 -8.99 -8.39
C ASP A 116 4.91 -10.16 -7.41
N GLU A 117 5.87 -10.42 -6.51
CA GLU A 117 5.83 -11.52 -5.54
C GLU A 117 6.39 -11.05 -4.19
N PHE A 118 5.73 -11.44 -3.10
CA PHE A 118 6.21 -11.17 -1.75
C PHE A 118 7.35 -12.12 -1.38
N ALA A 119 8.50 -11.58 -0.98
CA ALA A 119 9.68 -12.37 -0.69
C ALA A 119 10.57 -11.71 0.38
N PRO A 120 11.42 -12.46 1.11
CA PRO A 120 12.32 -11.90 2.12
C PRO A 120 13.27 -10.81 1.58
N GLU A 121 13.67 -10.90 0.31
CA GLU A 121 14.57 -9.95 -0.35
C GLU A 121 13.96 -8.54 -0.46
N LEU A 122 12.65 -8.39 -0.24
CA LEU A 122 12.00 -7.10 -0.17
C LEU A 122 12.54 -6.23 0.98
N TYR A 123 13.21 -6.82 1.98
CA TYR A 123 13.81 -6.06 3.08
C TYR A 123 14.72 -4.93 2.56
N ASP A 124 15.70 -5.31 1.75
CA ASP A 124 16.73 -4.44 1.17
C ASP A 124 16.28 -3.75 -0.12
N GLN A 125 15.09 -4.07 -0.63
CA GLN A 125 14.60 -3.46 -1.85
C GLN A 125 14.48 -1.94 -1.68
N ARG A 126 15.06 -1.22 -2.66
CA ARG A 126 14.94 0.23 -2.74
C ARG A 126 13.50 0.60 -3.11
N PRO A 127 12.87 1.54 -2.38
CA PRO A 127 11.52 2.01 -2.72
C PRO A 127 11.52 2.83 -4.01
N ASP A 128 10.36 2.88 -4.67
CA ASP A 128 10.14 3.61 -5.93
C ASP A 128 10.17 5.15 -5.74
N GLY A 129 10.24 5.63 -4.49
CA GLY A 129 10.19 7.04 -4.13
C GLY A 129 10.48 7.29 -2.65
N GLU A 130 10.37 8.55 -2.24
CA GLU A 130 10.52 8.97 -0.85
C GLU A 130 9.37 8.44 0.02
N GLY A 131 9.67 8.17 1.29
CA GLY A 131 8.67 7.75 2.27
C GLY A 131 7.96 8.94 2.90
N ILE A 132 6.67 8.80 3.14
CA ILE A 132 5.85 9.77 3.87
C ILE A 132 5.71 9.30 5.32
N ALA A 133 5.96 10.22 6.26
CA ALA A 133 5.74 9.95 7.67
C ALA A 133 4.24 9.81 7.96
N CYS A 134 3.90 8.77 8.70
CA CYS A 134 2.58 8.57 9.24
C CYS A 134 2.45 9.35 10.56
N GLU A 135 1.30 9.94 10.79
CA GLU A 135 0.96 10.64 12.02
C GLU A 135 0.02 9.78 12.86
N ARG A 136 0.21 9.80 14.18
CA ARG A 136 -0.77 9.24 15.11
C ARG A 136 -1.95 10.20 15.23
N ALA A 137 -3.12 9.77 14.75
CA ALA A 137 -4.35 10.52 14.96
C ALA A 137 -4.86 10.36 16.40
N ASP A 138 -4.65 9.16 16.99
CA ASP A 138 -4.92 8.85 18.39
C ASP A 138 -4.08 7.65 18.85
N ALA A 139 -4.49 6.98 19.93
CA ALA A 139 -3.76 5.86 20.51
C ALA A 139 -3.70 4.63 19.59
N THR A 140 -4.74 4.38 18.80
CA THR A 140 -4.89 3.18 17.97
C THR A 140 -4.89 3.49 16.47
N THR A 141 -4.85 4.77 16.11
CA THR A 141 -5.02 5.21 14.72
C THR A 141 -3.77 5.88 14.17
N ILE A 142 -3.35 5.43 12.99
CA ILE A 142 -2.31 6.09 12.18
C ILE A 142 -2.85 6.52 10.82
N GLU A 143 -2.29 7.61 10.31
CA GLU A 143 -2.63 8.16 9.00
C GLU A 143 -1.37 8.63 8.26
N CYS A 144 -1.26 8.29 6.98
CA CYS A 144 -0.18 8.77 6.12
C CYS A 144 -0.80 9.39 4.86
N ASP A 145 -0.45 10.64 4.52
CA ASP A 145 -0.87 11.29 3.27
C ASP A 145 -0.08 10.68 2.09
N VAL A 146 -0.69 9.70 1.44
CA VAL A 146 -0.09 8.96 0.31
C VAL A 146 -0.61 9.45 -1.04
N THR A 147 -1.25 10.63 -1.10
CA THR A 147 -1.66 11.27 -2.36
C THR A 147 -0.61 11.22 -3.46
N PRO A 148 0.68 11.58 -3.24
CA PRO A 148 1.66 11.52 -4.33
C PRO A 148 1.86 10.10 -4.86
N MET A 149 1.72 9.08 -4.03
CA MET A 149 1.93 7.67 -4.40
C MET A 149 0.75 7.15 -5.21
N LEU A 150 -0.49 7.41 -4.77
CA LEU A 150 -1.69 7.05 -5.53
C LEU A 150 -1.73 7.79 -6.87
N THR A 151 -1.43 9.08 -6.88
CA THR A 151 -1.37 9.89 -8.11
C THR A 151 -0.41 9.27 -9.11
N ASN A 152 0.76 8.83 -8.67
CA ASN A 152 1.73 8.16 -9.54
C ASN A 152 1.21 6.83 -10.08
N ALA A 153 0.54 6.02 -9.25
CA ALA A 153 -0.02 4.74 -9.64
C ALA A 153 -1.11 4.89 -10.71
N VAL A 154 -2.04 5.84 -10.53
CA VAL A 154 -3.11 6.17 -11.48
C VAL A 154 -2.52 6.66 -12.81
N VAL A 155 -1.56 7.60 -12.77
CA VAL A 155 -0.90 8.12 -14.00
C VAL A 155 -0.17 7.01 -14.78
N LYS A 156 0.37 6.01 -14.07
CA LYS A 156 1.03 4.84 -14.68
C LYS A 156 0.05 3.73 -15.09
N ASN A 157 -1.27 3.93 -14.94
CA ASN A 157 -2.30 2.92 -15.17
C ASN A 157 -2.03 1.61 -14.41
N ARG A 158 -1.54 1.70 -13.16
CA ARG A 158 -1.36 0.52 -12.31
C ARG A 158 -2.72 0.02 -11.83
N THR A 159 -2.86 -1.29 -11.73
CA THR A 159 -4.06 -1.95 -11.16
C THR A 159 -3.94 -2.17 -9.65
N HIS A 160 -2.77 -1.91 -9.08
CA HIS A 160 -2.51 -2.00 -7.65
C HIS A 160 -1.51 -0.93 -7.20
N VAL A 161 -1.52 -0.64 -5.90
CA VAL A 161 -0.49 0.16 -5.22
C VAL A 161 -0.01 -0.60 -4.00
N GLN A 162 1.28 -0.50 -3.70
CA GLN A 162 1.93 -1.25 -2.62
C GLN A 162 2.77 -0.30 -1.79
N PHE A 163 2.80 -0.53 -0.49
CA PHE A 163 3.58 0.25 0.45
C PHE A 163 4.41 -0.65 1.33
N ARG A 164 5.62 -0.20 1.63
CA ARG A 164 6.41 -0.69 2.76
C ARG A 164 6.24 0.28 3.92
N LEU A 165 5.96 -0.23 5.11
CA LEU A 165 5.95 0.52 6.36
C LEU A 165 7.13 0.09 7.23
N ARG A 166 7.90 1.07 7.69
CA ARG A 166 9.05 0.88 8.58
C ARG A 166 9.34 2.15 9.38
N PHE A 167 9.99 2.02 10.52
CA PHE A 167 10.48 3.15 11.29
C PHE A 167 11.70 3.83 10.65
N ASP A 168 12.02 5.05 11.11
CA ASP A 168 13.20 5.80 10.65
C ASP A 168 14.50 5.08 11.05
N THR A 169 14.52 4.53 12.25
CA THR A 169 15.61 3.71 12.79
C THR A 169 15.16 2.24 12.82
N PRO A 170 16.00 1.27 12.38
CA PRO A 170 15.62 -0.14 12.38
C PRO A 170 15.49 -0.73 13.78
N GLY A 171 16.30 -0.29 14.74
CA GLY A 171 16.26 -0.70 16.14
C GLY A 171 17.16 0.19 16.99
N ASP A 172 16.96 0.21 18.30
CA ASP A 172 17.63 1.13 19.22
C ASP A 172 18.83 0.50 19.97
N GLY A 173 18.86 -0.83 20.03
CA GLY A 173 19.95 -1.62 20.62
C GLY A 173 19.86 -1.79 22.14
N ASP A 174 18.69 -1.62 22.76
CA ASP A 174 18.52 -1.73 24.21
C ASP A 174 18.13 -3.16 24.68
N GLY A 175 17.74 -4.02 23.73
CA GLY A 175 17.34 -5.41 23.93
C GLY A 175 15.89 -5.61 24.38
N GLU A 176 15.09 -4.54 24.48
CA GLU A 176 13.66 -4.57 24.73
C GLU A 176 12.88 -4.41 23.40
N PRO A 177 11.65 -4.95 23.31
CA PRO A 177 10.87 -4.89 22.07
C PRO A 177 10.14 -3.56 21.90
N ASP A 178 10.44 -2.87 20.80
CA ASP A 178 9.69 -1.70 20.32
C ASP A 178 8.96 -2.01 19.02
N LEU A 179 7.68 -2.37 19.11
CA LEU A 179 6.87 -2.85 18.00
C LEU A 179 5.55 -2.09 17.84
N ALA A 180 5.29 -1.64 16.62
CA ALA A 180 3.96 -1.27 16.16
C ALA A 180 3.33 -2.47 15.43
N ARG A 181 2.25 -3.00 15.97
CA ARG A 181 1.50 -4.15 15.42
C ARG A 181 0.14 -3.68 14.93
N PHE A 182 -0.31 -4.23 13.81
CA PHE A 182 -1.60 -3.88 13.20
C PHE A 182 -2.44 -5.13 13.01
N PHE A 183 -3.52 -5.28 13.77
CA PHE A 183 -4.38 -6.45 13.67
C PHE A 183 -5.80 -6.19 14.19
N LEU A 184 -6.78 -6.91 13.61
CA LEU A 184 -8.17 -6.87 14.07
C LEU A 184 -8.44 -7.95 15.12
N THR A 185 -7.94 -9.17 14.90
CA THR A 185 -8.21 -10.31 15.79
C THR A 185 -6.96 -11.06 16.23
N ASP A 186 -6.01 -11.29 15.33
CA ASP A 186 -4.79 -12.05 15.59
C ASP A 186 -3.57 -11.30 15.02
N PRO A 187 -2.54 -10.99 15.84
CA PRO A 187 -1.34 -10.27 15.38
C PRO A 187 -0.48 -11.04 14.37
N THR A 188 -0.74 -12.33 14.17
CA THR A 188 0.00 -13.19 13.25
C THR A 188 -0.70 -13.37 11.91
N THR A 189 -1.95 -12.93 11.76
CA THR A 189 -2.70 -13.00 10.51
C THR A 189 -2.68 -11.66 9.79
N ASN A 190 -2.90 -11.72 8.47
CA ASN A 190 -3.19 -10.54 7.69
C ASN A 190 -4.56 -10.70 7.02
N GLU A 191 -5.44 -9.76 7.33
CA GLU A 191 -6.84 -9.75 6.98
C GLU A 191 -7.12 -8.44 6.22
N PRO A 192 -7.99 -8.46 5.20
CA PRO A 192 -8.44 -7.23 4.57
C PRO A 192 -9.09 -6.27 5.57
N GLY A 193 -8.71 -5.00 5.48
CA GLY A 193 -9.29 -3.91 6.26
C GLY A 193 -8.51 -3.51 7.49
N ILE A 194 -7.36 -4.16 7.77
CA ILE A 194 -6.39 -3.67 8.77
C ILE A 194 -5.89 -2.28 8.34
N PHE A 195 -5.62 -2.11 7.05
CA PHE A 195 -5.35 -0.82 6.44
C PHE A 195 -6.39 -0.51 5.36
N ASN A 196 -6.73 0.77 5.24
CA ASN A 196 -7.60 1.29 4.19
C ASN A 196 -6.93 2.48 3.50
N LEU A 197 -6.98 2.51 2.17
CA LEU A 197 -6.78 3.72 1.39
C LEU A 197 -8.11 4.45 1.27
N ILE A 198 -8.19 5.63 1.88
CA ILE A 198 -9.35 6.52 1.78
C ILE A 198 -9.03 7.56 0.72
N VAL A 199 -9.71 7.48 -0.42
CA VAL A 199 -9.53 8.36 -1.58
C VAL A 199 -10.70 9.33 -1.65
N GLU A 200 -10.41 10.62 -1.55
CA GLU A 200 -11.38 11.68 -1.74
C GLU A 200 -11.58 12.00 -3.22
N ALA A 201 -12.68 12.67 -3.55
CA ALA A 201 -12.92 13.12 -4.91
C ALA A 201 -11.77 14.01 -5.42
N PRO A 202 -11.34 13.86 -6.68
CA PRO A 202 -10.38 14.77 -7.28
C PRO A 202 -10.95 16.20 -7.25
N SER A 203 -10.10 17.18 -6.93
CA SER A 203 -10.52 18.57 -6.95
C SER A 203 -10.97 18.95 -8.37
N PRO A 204 -12.14 19.58 -8.55
CA PRO A 204 -12.57 20.00 -9.88
C PRO A 204 -11.53 20.94 -10.46
N ALA A 205 -11.20 20.76 -11.74
CA ALA A 205 -10.34 21.70 -12.45
C ALA A 205 -10.88 23.13 -12.26
N PRO A 206 -10.01 24.14 -12.07
CA PRO A 206 -10.45 25.52 -12.02
C PRO A 206 -11.29 25.78 -13.26
N VAL A 207 -12.54 26.19 -13.07
CA VAL A 207 -13.39 26.60 -14.19
C VAL A 207 -12.76 27.89 -14.71
N ASP A 208 -12.03 27.81 -15.83
CA ASP A 208 -11.46 28.99 -16.46
C ASP A 208 -12.61 29.98 -16.72
N GLY A 209 -12.60 31.06 -15.96
CA GLY A 209 -13.65 32.06 -15.94
C GLY A 209 -13.66 32.84 -17.25
N SER A 210 -14.75 32.65 -18.00
CA SER A 210 -15.47 33.59 -18.90
C SER A 210 -14.70 34.79 -19.45
#